data_AF-A0AAU6GRG1-F1
#
_entry.id   AF-A0AAU6GRG1-F1
#
_cell.length_a   1.000
_cell.length_b   1.000
_cell.length_c   1.000
_cell.angle_alpha   90.00
_cell.angle_beta   90.00
_cell.angle_gamma   90.00
#
_symmetry.space_group_name_H-M   'P 1'
#
loop_
_entity.id
_entity.type
_entity.pdbx_description
1 polymer ?
#
loop_
_entity_poly.entity_id
_entity_poly.type
_entity_poly.pdbx_seq_one_letter_code
_entity_poly.pdbx_strand_id
1 'polypeptide(L)'
;MASSTVRGLVLPAPLMSLLDRELWRHPGDAVLAEVIPWFKDPLSFVSDPGQMAYASRSMDMFADDPHSAFFRQARGSRGAAPLELPWLDVEQAVLIAITRNPGDDGALALDYRTDPSDPRVVGSDFWTDPLLCRWRVAAPTFSGFARSLGL
;
A
#
# COMPACT_ATOMS: atom_id res chain seq x y z
N MET A 1 19.39 0.57 13.91
CA MET A 1 18.07 0.89 13.35
C MET A 1 17.03 0.26 14.27
N ALA A 2 16.19 1.08 14.91
CA ALA A 2 15.10 0.56 15.72
C ALA A 2 14.02 0.02 14.75
N SER A 3 13.57 -1.22 14.96
CA SER A 3 12.40 -1.74 14.24
C SER A 3 11.19 -0.89 14.62
N SER A 4 10.45 -0.40 13.63
CA SER A 4 9.17 0.29 13.84
C SER A 4 8.03 -0.62 13.42
N THR A 5 6.94 -0.59 14.19
CA THR A 5 5.73 -1.35 13.91
C THR A 5 4.58 -0.41 13.56
N VAL A 6 3.89 -0.70 12.48
CA VAL A 6 2.65 -0.02 12.08
C VAL A 6 1.53 -1.05 12.10
N ARG A 7 0.49 -0.81 12.91
CA ARG A 7 -0.66 -1.72 13.05
C ARG A 7 -0.27 -3.16 13.44
N GLY A 8 0.78 -3.31 14.24
CA GLY A 8 1.32 -4.62 14.65
C GLY A 8 2.20 -5.30 13.60
N LEU A 9 2.40 -4.69 12.42
CA LEU A 9 3.25 -5.19 11.35
C LEU A 9 4.61 -4.49 11.39
N VAL A 10 5.69 -5.26 11.35
CA VAL A 10 7.06 -4.72 11.35
C VAL A 10 7.34 -4.09 10.00
N LEU A 11 7.73 -2.82 9.97
CA LEU A 11 8.14 -2.19 8.71
C LEU A 11 9.41 -2.85 8.16
N PRO A 12 9.49 -3.11 6.84
CA PRO A 12 10.65 -3.75 6.22
C PRO A 12 11.93 -2.95 6.48
N ALA A 13 13.04 -3.64 6.76
CA ALA A 13 14.32 -2.99 7.01
C ALA A 13 14.77 -2.04 5.87
N PRO A 14 14.53 -2.36 4.57
CA PRO A 14 14.81 -1.42 3.48
C PRO A 14 13.99 -0.13 3.58
N LEU A 15 12.70 -0.21 3.96
CA LEU A 15 11.85 0.98 4.13
C LEU A 15 12.36 1.82 5.30
N MET A 16 12.68 1.19 6.43
CA MET A 16 13.25 1.88 7.59
C MET A 16 14.56 2.60 7.24
N SER A 17 15.45 1.95 6.49
CA SER A 17 16.70 2.58 6.01
C SER A 17 16.44 3.81 5.12
N LEU A 18 15.43 3.75 4.26
CA LEU A 18 15.02 4.90 3.43
C LEU A 18 14.40 6.01 4.26
N LEU A 19 13.59 5.69 5.27
CA LEU A 19 13.00 6.68 6.18
C LEU A 19 14.07 7.38 7.03
N ASP A 20 14.98 6.61 7.64
CA ASP A 20 16.08 7.11 8.48
C ASP A 20 17.01 8.07 7.70
N ARG A 21 17.14 7.85 6.38
CA ARG A 21 17.96 8.68 5.47
C ARG A 21 17.16 9.75 4.73
N GLU A 22 15.87 9.88 5.04
CA GLU A 22 14.91 10.75 4.35
C GLU A 22 14.85 10.52 2.83
N LEU A 23 15.12 9.31 2.36
CA LEU A 23 15.11 8.91 0.96
C LEU A 23 13.76 8.32 0.50
N TRP A 24 12.87 7.95 1.42
CA TRP A 24 11.50 7.58 1.06
C TRP A 24 10.70 8.83 0.67
N ARG A 25 10.94 9.32 -0.54
CA ARG A 25 10.32 10.51 -1.13
C ARG A 25 9.82 10.17 -2.53
N HIS A 26 8.84 10.94 -2.98
CA HIS A 26 8.26 10.76 -4.31
C HIS A 26 9.34 10.86 -5.40
N PRO A 27 9.57 9.83 -6.24
CA PRO A 27 10.67 9.81 -7.21
C PRO A 27 10.39 10.62 -8.48
N GLY A 28 9.17 11.13 -8.63
CA GLY A 28 8.68 11.84 -9.81
C GLY A 28 7.63 11.01 -10.55
N ASP A 29 6.64 11.70 -11.13
CA ASP A 29 5.48 11.04 -11.73
C ASP A 29 5.86 10.18 -12.94
N ALA A 30 6.87 10.62 -13.71
CA ALA A 30 7.39 9.86 -14.84
C ALA A 30 7.99 8.50 -14.42
N VAL A 31 8.74 8.47 -13.31
CA VAL A 31 9.33 7.23 -12.78
C VAL A 31 8.23 6.29 -12.28
N LEU A 32 7.24 6.83 -11.55
CA LEU A 32 6.09 6.01 -11.11
C LEU A 32 5.29 5.47 -12.29
N ALA A 33 5.06 6.26 -13.34
CA ALA A 33 4.34 5.82 -14.52
C ALA A 33 5.09 4.74 -15.32
N GLU A 34 6.42 4.70 -15.24
CA GLU A 34 7.22 3.60 -15.79
C GLU A 34 7.09 2.32 -14.96
N VAL A 35 7.16 2.44 -13.62
CA VAL A 35 7.13 1.29 -12.71
C VAL A 35 5.73 0.71 -12.53
N ILE A 36 4.70 1.55 -12.48
CA ILE A 36 3.29 1.16 -12.29
C ILE A 36 2.40 1.84 -13.35
N PRO A 37 2.50 1.45 -14.63
CA PRO A 37 1.86 2.18 -15.74
C PRO A 37 0.33 2.20 -15.70
N TRP A 38 -0.29 1.30 -14.93
CA TRP A 38 -1.74 1.24 -14.75
C TRP A 38 -2.26 2.19 -13.66
N PHE A 39 -1.40 2.68 -12.77
CA PHE A 39 -1.77 3.62 -11.71
C PHE A 39 -1.69 5.05 -12.25
N LYS A 40 -2.77 5.83 -12.17
CA LYS A 40 -2.82 7.16 -12.82
C LYS A 40 -2.82 8.35 -11.87
N ASP A 41 -3.20 8.15 -10.61
CA ASP A 41 -3.23 9.27 -9.67
C ASP A 41 -1.83 9.67 -9.20
N PRO A 42 -1.59 10.98 -9.02
CA PRO A 42 -0.38 11.45 -8.38
C PRO A 42 -0.35 10.96 -6.93
N LEU A 43 0.77 10.39 -6.50
CA LEU A 43 0.94 9.87 -5.14
C LEU A 43 1.77 10.83 -4.27
N SER A 44 1.55 10.77 -2.96
CA SER A 44 2.41 11.29 -1.90
C SER A 44 2.94 10.09 -1.13
N PHE A 45 4.26 9.98 -1.03
CA PHE A 45 4.90 8.93 -0.26
C PHE A 45 4.80 9.28 1.22
N VAL A 46 4.30 8.34 2.03
CA VAL A 46 4.13 8.55 3.47
C VAL A 46 5.46 8.30 4.16
N SER A 47 6.14 9.36 4.59
CA SER A 47 7.54 9.33 5.06
C SER A 47 7.69 9.26 6.59
N ASP A 48 6.62 8.94 7.31
CA ASP A 48 6.61 8.80 8.77
C ASP A 48 5.76 7.59 9.19
N PRO A 49 6.25 6.67 10.04
CA PRO A 49 5.47 5.54 10.53
C PRO A 49 4.17 5.94 11.26
N GLY A 50 4.16 7.08 11.96
CA GLY A 50 2.94 7.61 12.59
C GLY A 50 1.90 8.01 11.55
N GLN A 51 2.32 8.67 10.47
CA GLN A 51 1.46 8.97 9.32
C GLN A 51 1.02 7.72 8.57
N MET A 52 1.88 6.70 8.42
CA MET A 52 1.46 5.41 7.82
C MET A 52 0.35 4.76 8.66
N ALA A 53 0.48 4.79 9.98
CA ALA A 53 -0.54 4.29 10.89
C ALA A 53 -1.84 5.10 10.76
N TYR A 54 -1.76 6.43 10.67
CA TYR A 54 -2.92 7.31 10.49
C TYR A 54 -3.62 7.07 9.14
N ALA A 55 -2.87 7.09 8.03
CA ALA A 55 -3.38 6.85 6.68
C ALA A 55 -4.06 5.48 6.58
N SER A 56 -3.44 4.45 7.17
CA SER A 56 -3.96 3.09 7.15
C SER A 56 -5.26 2.90 7.96
N ARG A 57 -5.72 3.88 8.75
CA ARG A 57 -7.02 3.80 9.45
C ARG A 57 -8.21 3.85 8.49
N SER A 58 -8.06 4.46 7.32
CA SER A 58 -9.13 4.47 6.30
C SER A 58 -9.49 3.06 5.86
N MET A 59 -8.52 2.14 5.86
CA MET A 59 -8.76 0.73 5.52
C MET A 59 -9.71 0.04 6.50
N ASP A 60 -9.69 0.41 7.78
CA ASP A 60 -10.64 -0.14 8.76
C ASP A 60 -12.07 0.31 8.44
N MET A 61 -12.25 1.59 8.12
CA MET A 61 -13.54 2.14 7.69
C MET A 61 -14.05 1.41 6.45
N PHE A 62 -13.20 1.24 5.42
CA PHE A 62 -13.59 0.58 4.19
C PHE A 62 -13.86 -0.92 4.36
N ALA A 63 -13.17 -1.62 5.26
CA ALA A 63 -13.41 -3.05 5.49
C ALA A 63 -14.65 -3.34 6.35
N ASP A 64 -15.10 -2.36 7.14
CA ASP A 64 -16.26 -2.49 8.02
C ASP A 64 -17.55 -1.88 7.42
N ASP A 65 -17.44 -1.16 6.30
CA ASP A 65 -18.58 -0.55 5.62
C ASP A 65 -19.46 -1.57 4.86
N PRO A 66 -20.80 -1.48 4.92
CA PRO A 66 -21.70 -2.36 4.17
C PRO A 66 -21.55 -2.28 2.64
N HIS A 67 -20.99 -1.18 2.11
CA HIS A 67 -20.66 -0.96 0.71
C HIS A 67 -19.16 -1.17 0.40
N SER A 68 -18.39 -1.76 1.34
CA SER A 68 -16.96 -2.13 1.25
C SER A 68 -16.54 -2.85 -0.03
N ALA A 69 -17.48 -3.55 -0.67
CA ALA A 69 -17.23 -4.29 -1.91
C ALA A 69 -16.62 -3.41 -3.01
N PHE A 70 -16.97 -2.13 -3.08
CA PHE A 70 -16.39 -1.19 -4.05
C PHE A 70 -14.87 -1.05 -3.91
N PHE A 71 -14.36 -1.02 -2.67
CA PHE A 71 -12.94 -0.85 -2.38
C PHE A 71 -12.15 -2.17 -2.38
N ARG A 72 -12.84 -3.32 -2.42
CA ARG A 72 -12.26 -4.66 -2.29
C ARG A 72 -11.32 -4.77 -1.08
N GLN A 73 -11.75 -4.25 0.05
CA GLN A 73 -11.03 -4.33 1.33
C GLN A 73 -11.85 -5.15 2.31
N ALA A 74 -11.21 -6.08 3.01
CA ALA A 74 -11.86 -6.92 4.01
C ALA A 74 -10.87 -7.33 5.10
N ARG A 75 -11.39 -7.84 6.22
CA ARG A 75 -10.58 -8.41 7.31
C ARG A 75 -10.40 -9.90 7.08
N GLY A 76 -9.16 -10.36 6.92
CA GLY A 76 -8.86 -11.79 6.73
C GLY A 76 -9.37 -12.64 7.89
N SER A 77 -9.32 -12.11 9.12
CA SER A 77 -9.81 -12.77 10.33
C SER A 77 -11.30 -13.13 10.33
N ARG A 78 -12.12 -12.50 9.47
CA ARG A 78 -13.57 -12.77 9.37
C ARG A 78 -13.93 -13.89 8.39
N GLY A 79 -13.01 -14.29 7.52
CA GLY A 79 -13.23 -15.30 6.50
C GLY A 79 -12.87 -16.71 6.97
N ALA A 80 -13.53 -17.73 6.41
CA ALA A 80 -13.12 -19.12 6.59
C ALA A 80 -11.93 -19.52 5.70
N ALA A 81 -11.69 -18.76 4.64
CA ALA A 81 -10.58 -18.95 3.70
C ALA A 81 -9.70 -17.69 3.67
N PRO A 82 -8.39 -17.84 3.39
CA PRO A 82 -7.50 -16.69 3.19
C PRO A 82 -8.04 -15.74 2.11
N LEU A 83 -7.93 -14.44 2.36
CA LEU A 83 -8.23 -13.42 1.35
C LEU A 83 -7.13 -13.40 0.30
N GLU A 84 -7.52 -13.41 -0.96
CA GLU A 84 -6.62 -13.31 -2.12
C GLU A 84 -6.90 -12.04 -2.93
N LEU A 85 -5.92 -11.59 -3.71
CA LEU A 85 -6.15 -10.50 -4.67
C LEU A 85 -7.28 -10.90 -5.63
N PRO A 86 -8.18 -9.98 -6.01
CA PRO A 86 -8.07 -8.52 -5.88
C PRO A 86 -8.57 -7.93 -4.55
N TRP A 87 -8.81 -8.74 -3.51
CA TRP A 87 -9.12 -8.24 -2.17
C TRP A 87 -7.85 -7.96 -1.35
N LEU A 88 -7.80 -6.77 -0.74
CA LEU A 88 -6.80 -6.45 0.27
C LEU A 88 -7.27 -6.92 1.65
N ASP A 89 -6.40 -7.65 2.33
CA ASP A 89 -6.58 -7.94 3.76
C ASP A 89 -6.01 -6.78 4.57
N VAL A 90 -6.90 -5.99 5.19
CA VAL A 90 -6.53 -4.75 5.90
C VAL A 90 -5.78 -4.99 7.21
N GLU A 91 -5.77 -6.23 7.69
CA GLU A 91 -5.02 -6.66 8.87
C GLU A 91 -3.58 -7.05 8.53
N GLN A 92 -3.31 -7.28 7.23
CA GLN A 92 -2.00 -7.68 6.68
C GLN A 92 -1.46 -6.62 5.71
N ALA A 93 -1.88 -5.36 5.87
CA ALA A 93 -1.50 -4.26 4.98
C ALA A 93 -1.11 -2.97 5.70
N VAL A 94 -0.18 -2.22 5.10
CA VAL A 94 0.24 -0.87 5.55
C VAL A 94 0.33 0.05 4.35
N LEU A 95 -0.38 1.19 4.37
CA LEU A 95 -0.28 2.20 3.32
C LEU A 95 1.08 2.92 3.39
N ILE A 96 1.78 2.98 2.26
CA ILE A 96 3.10 3.61 2.11
C ILE A 96 3.11 4.79 1.13
N ALA A 97 2.06 4.91 0.32
CA ALA A 97 1.76 6.08 -0.49
C ALA A 97 0.25 6.25 -0.63
N ILE A 98 -0.22 7.50 -0.63
CA ILE A 98 -1.63 7.86 -0.81
C ILE A 98 -1.73 8.95 -1.88
N THR A 99 -2.86 9.09 -2.55
CA THR A 99 -3.06 10.15 -3.55
C THR A 99 -2.81 11.55 -2.98
N ARG A 100 -2.30 12.46 -3.82
CA ARG A 100 -2.11 13.88 -3.45
C ARG A 100 -3.40 14.68 -3.53
N ASN A 101 -4.37 14.19 -4.29
CA ASN A 101 -5.61 14.89 -4.56
C ASN A 101 -6.62 14.59 -3.44
N PRO A 102 -7.10 15.62 -2.71
CA PRO A 102 -8.12 15.40 -1.71
C PRO A 102 -9.41 14.84 -2.34
N GLY A 103 -9.92 13.74 -1.77
CA GLY A 103 -11.15 13.08 -2.23
C GLY A 103 -10.93 11.91 -3.18
N ASP A 104 -9.71 11.73 -3.70
CA ASP A 104 -9.34 10.51 -4.43
C ASP A 104 -8.99 9.38 -3.42
N ASP A 105 -9.19 8.12 -3.81
CA ASP A 105 -8.99 6.94 -2.95
C ASP A 105 -7.78 6.09 -3.36
N GLY A 106 -6.95 6.58 -4.29
CA GLY A 106 -5.75 5.89 -4.77
C GLY A 106 -4.67 5.73 -3.69
N ALA A 107 -4.15 4.51 -3.51
CA ALA A 107 -3.06 4.23 -2.57
C ALA A 107 -2.15 3.08 -3.01
N LEU A 108 -0.93 3.06 -2.47
CA LEU A 108 -0.03 1.90 -2.46
C LEU A 108 0.12 1.36 -1.04
N ALA A 109 0.12 0.04 -0.92
CA ALA A 109 0.27 -0.67 0.33
C ALA A 109 1.38 -1.73 0.27
N LEU A 110 2.06 -1.92 1.39
CA LEU A 110 2.75 -3.17 1.70
C LEU A 110 1.70 -4.23 2.02
N ASP A 111 1.85 -5.42 1.45
CA ASP A 111 0.96 -6.55 1.69
C ASP A 111 1.79 -7.74 2.20
N TYR A 112 1.58 -8.08 3.47
CA TYR A 112 2.40 -9.01 4.25
C TYR A 112 1.99 -10.48 4.07
N ARG A 113 0.99 -10.77 3.23
CA ARG A 113 0.53 -12.14 2.94
C ARG A 113 1.56 -13.00 2.18
N THR A 114 2.66 -12.41 1.69
CA THR A 114 3.74 -13.13 0.98
C THR A 114 4.97 -13.35 1.85
N ASP A 115 5.69 -12.28 2.20
CA ASP A 115 6.92 -12.32 2.99
C ASP A 115 6.86 -11.18 4.03
N PRO A 116 6.85 -11.48 5.34
CA PRO A 116 6.79 -10.45 6.36
C PRO A 116 8.01 -9.53 6.44
N SER A 117 9.16 -9.95 5.89
CA SER A 117 10.42 -9.20 5.91
C SER A 117 10.64 -8.35 4.66
N ASP A 118 10.06 -8.75 3.53
CA ASP A 118 10.10 -8.02 2.25
C ASP A 118 8.74 -8.16 1.51
N PRO A 119 7.66 -7.59 2.08
CA PRO A 119 6.29 -7.77 1.58
C PRO A 119 6.15 -7.23 0.16
N ARG A 120 5.19 -7.79 -0.59
CA ARG A 120 4.87 -7.25 -1.92
C ARG A 120 4.29 -5.85 -1.81
N VAL A 121 4.42 -5.08 -2.89
CA VAL A 121 3.75 -3.79 -3.03
C VAL A 121 2.52 -3.98 -3.91
N VAL A 122 1.37 -3.55 -3.40
CA VAL A 122 0.11 -3.53 -4.14
C VAL A 122 -0.42 -2.11 -4.26
N GLY A 123 -1.17 -1.82 -5.32
CA GLY A 123 -1.88 -0.55 -5.46
C GLY A 123 -3.36 -0.77 -5.77
N SER A 124 -4.18 0.19 -5.35
CA SER A 124 -5.61 0.23 -5.66
C SER A 124 -5.82 0.68 -7.10
N ASP A 125 -6.29 -0.21 -7.98
CA ASP A 125 -6.58 0.11 -9.37
C ASP A 125 -8.06 0.45 -9.56
N PHE A 126 -8.32 1.73 -9.80
CA PHE A 126 -9.63 2.26 -10.20
C PHE A 126 -9.70 2.59 -11.70
N TRP A 127 -8.59 2.50 -12.45
CA TRP A 127 -8.52 2.96 -13.84
C TRP A 127 -8.77 1.84 -14.85
N THR A 128 -8.53 0.59 -14.47
CA THR A 128 -8.92 -0.55 -15.31
C THR A 128 -10.43 -0.77 -15.27
N ASP A 129 -11.08 -0.49 -14.14
CA ASP A 129 -12.52 -0.65 -13.94
C ASP A 129 -13.02 0.43 -12.96
N PRO A 130 -13.61 1.54 -13.44
CA PRO A 130 -13.99 2.66 -12.58
C PRO A 130 -15.17 2.33 -11.67
N LEU A 131 -15.84 1.19 -11.87
CA LEU A 131 -16.95 0.75 -11.03
C LEU A 131 -16.48 -0.09 -9.84
N LEU A 132 -15.21 -0.47 -9.79
CA LEU A 132 -14.70 -1.38 -8.77
C LEU A 132 -13.18 -1.30 -8.62
N CYS A 133 -12.71 -1.00 -7.41
CA CYS A 133 -11.30 -1.13 -7.06
C CYS A 133 -10.81 -2.56 -7.29
N ARG A 134 -9.60 -2.72 -7.81
CA ARG A 134 -8.87 -3.99 -7.76
C ARG A 134 -7.50 -3.75 -7.15
N TRP A 135 -7.18 -4.45 -6.06
CA TRP A 135 -5.81 -4.43 -5.58
C TRP A 135 -4.93 -5.27 -6.49
N ARG A 136 -3.89 -4.67 -7.04
CA ARG A 136 -2.99 -5.29 -8.02
C ARG A 136 -1.55 -5.19 -7.56
N VAL A 137 -0.77 -6.21 -7.85
CA VAL A 137 0.67 -6.21 -7.56
C VAL A 137 1.35 -5.13 -8.40
N ALA A 138 1.98 -4.18 -7.72
CA ALA A 138 2.90 -3.20 -8.30
C ALA A 138 4.32 -3.78 -8.36
N ALA A 139 4.73 -4.51 -7.31
CA ALA A 139 6.01 -5.22 -7.28
C ALA A 139 5.93 -6.46 -6.39
N PRO A 140 6.64 -7.55 -6.72
CA PRO A 140 6.65 -8.78 -5.90
C PRO A 140 7.24 -8.59 -4.50
N THR A 141 8.13 -7.61 -4.33
CA THR A 141 8.72 -7.25 -3.02
C THR A 141 8.96 -5.75 -2.91
N PHE A 142 9.01 -5.24 -1.68
CA PHE A 142 9.30 -3.83 -1.40
C PHE A 142 10.71 -3.45 -1.84
N SER A 143 11.71 -4.28 -1.58
CA SER A 143 13.09 -4.03 -2.02
C SER A 143 13.19 -3.92 -3.54
N GLY A 144 12.45 -4.77 -4.27
CA GLY A 144 12.37 -4.70 -5.73
C GLY A 144 11.71 -3.40 -6.18
N PHE A 145 10.62 -3.01 -5.53
CA PHE A 145 9.93 -1.75 -5.80
C PHE A 145 10.84 -0.53 -5.61
N ALA A 146 11.46 -0.40 -4.44
CA ALA A 146 12.37 0.71 -4.13
C ALA A 146 13.49 0.83 -5.16
N ARG A 147 14.10 -0.30 -5.55
CA ARG A 147 15.14 -0.34 -6.58
C ARG A 147 14.62 0.14 -7.94
N SER A 148 13.42 -0.28 -8.34
CA SER A 148 12.79 0.16 -9.59
C SER A 148 12.48 1.66 -9.59
N LEU A 149 12.25 2.26 -8.42
CA LEU A 149 12.10 3.70 -8.27
C LEU A 149 13.43 4.47 -8.21
N GLY A 150 14.57 3.76 -8.16
CA GLY A 150 15.89 4.37 -8.00
C GLY A 150 16.19 4.85 -6.57
N LEU A 151 15.54 4.26 -5.56
CA LEU A 151 15.71 4.58 -4.13
C LEU A 151 16.64 3.59 -3.42
#